data_AF-A0A5C8UDL2-F1
#
_entry.id   AF-A0A5C8UDL2-F1
#
_cell.length_a   1.000
_cell.length_b   1.000
_cell.length_c   1.000
_cell.angle_alpha   90.00
_cell.angle_beta   90.00
_cell.angle_gamma   90.00
#
_symmetry.space_group_name_H-M   'P 1'
#
loop_
_entity.id
_entity.type
_entity.pdbx_description
1 polymer ?
#
loop_
_entity_poly.entity_id
_entity_poly.type
_entity_poly.pdbx_seq_one_letter_code
_entity_poly.pdbx_strand_id
1 'polypeptide(L)'
;MPARAWRDLTTVDVAARDMARTVTVMPVAAIEQHGPHLPLGTDAIIAEGYLERVAALVPDALDVLTLPVQAVGKSDEHDSFPGTLSLTTATALAAWMEIGAGVHRAGCPKLVIVTSHGGNSALIDLIAGELRGRFGTVVVTTSWSRLGYPDGLVPEDEIRHGIHAGGIETALMLALRPDLVRTEHVRNFQPRTVAIERDFSLLRAGRPAAFAWKAEDLHASGAIGHAALGTAEVGAAMLEHGARRFVELLGEVSRFEL
;
A
#
# COMPACT_ATOMS: atom_id res chain seq x y z
N MET A 1 21.10 13.18 1.46
CA MET A 1 19.90 12.46 0.99
C MET A 1 19.73 11.21 1.82
N PRO A 2 18.90 11.28 2.87
CA PRO A 2 18.79 10.26 3.91
C PRO A 2 17.91 9.06 3.54
N ALA A 3 16.88 9.27 2.72
CA ALA A 3 16.21 8.19 1.99
C ALA A 3 16.88 7.99 0.63
N ARG A 4 17.31 6.76 0.32
CA ARG A 4 17.88 6.39 -0.98
C ARG A 4 17.21 5.15 -1.54
N ALA A 5 17.05 5.09 -2.86
CA ALA A 5 16.62 3.87 -3.51
C ALA A 5 17.76 2.85 -3.49
N TRP A 6 17.46 1.63 -3.04
CA TRP A 6 18.41 0.52 -3.00
C TRP A 6 19.09 0.29 -4.35
N ARG A 7 18.32 0.41 -5.44
CA ARG A 7 18.78 0.18 -6.81
C ARG A 7 19.85 1.18 -7.30
N ASP A 8 19.96 2.34 -6.64
CA ASP A 8 20.90 3.39 -7.02
C ASP A 8 22.25 3.23 -6.31
N LEU A 9 22.37 2.27 -5.38
CA LEU A 9 23.60 1.98 -4.65
C LEU A 9 24.52 1.04 -5.43
N THR A 10 25.82 1.29 -5.33
CA THR A 10 26.86 0.32 -5.72
C THR A 10 27.13 -0.66 -4.57
N THR A 11 27.79 -1.78 -4.87
CA THR A 11 28.23 -2.71 -3.82
C THR A 11 29.21 -2.07 -2.83
N VAL A 12 29.93 -1.01 -3.23
CA VAL A 12 30.83 -0.26 -2.36
C VAL A 12 30.04 0.61 -1.40
N ASP A 13 28.97 1.27 -1.87
CA ASP A 13 28.07 2.05 -1.02
C ASP A 13 27.43 1.17 0.06
N VAL A 14 26.97 -0.03 -0.31
CA VAL A 14 26.39 -0.99 0.65
C VAL A 14 27.43 -1.46 1.66
N ALA A 15 28.64 -1.82 1.23
CA ALA A 15 29.69 -2.30 2.12
C ALA A 15 30.20 -1.22 3.10
N ALA A 16 30.15 0.05 2.72
CA ALA A 16 30.59 1.17 3.54
C ALA A 16 29.49 1.73 4.47
N ARG A 17 28.23 1.32 4.29
CA ARG A 17 27.09 1.81 5.08
C ARG A 17 26.95 1.02 6.39
N ASP A 18 26.52 1.70 7.45
CA ASP A 18 26.12 1.06 8.70
C ASP A 18 24.72 0.42 8.56
N MET A 19 24.68 -0.74 7.90
CA MET A 19 23.44 -1.46 7.60
C MET A 19 22.67 -1.88 8.86
N ALA A 20 23.34 -1.99 10.02
CA ALA A 20 22.70 -2.32 11.29
C ALA A 20 21.77 -1.20 11.79
N ARG A 21 22.02 0.05 11.38
CA ARG A 21 21.21 1.22 11.73
C ARG A 21 20.19 1.61 10.64
N THR A 22 20.34 1.07 9.43
CA THR A 22 19.45 1.31 8.31
C THR A 22 18.08 0.66 8.53
N VAL A 23 17.01 1.40 8.20
CA VAL A 23 15.65 0.83 8.05
C VAL A 23 15.38 0.64 6.56
N THR A 24 15.12 -0.61 6.15
CA THR A 24 14.74 -0.89 4.76
C THR A 24 13.22 -0.89 4.60
N VAL A 25 12.72 -0.35 3.49
CA VAL A 25 11.30 -0.33 3.13
C VAL A 25 11.08 -1.19 1.89
N MET A 26 10.20 -2.19 1.97
CA MET A 26 9.71 -2.97 0.85
C MET A 26 8.29 -2.54 0.49
N PRO A 27 8.12 -1.68 -0.52
CA PRO A 27 6.79 -1.31 -1.02
C PRO A 27 6.22 -2.42 -1.91
N VAL A 28 4.98 -2.84 -1.62
CA VAL A 28 4.23 -3.82 -2.41
C VAL A 28 2.91 -3.20 -2.91
N ALA A 29 2.52 -3.55 -4.13
CA ALA A 29 1.36 -2.98 -4.81
C ALA A 29 0.63 -4.07 -5.63
N ALA A 30 -0.22 -3.66 -6.57
CA ALA A 30 -0.84 -4.52 -7.54
C ALA A 30 -1.01 -3.81 -8.91
N ILE A 31 -1.28 -4.62 -9.93
CA ILE A 31 -1.75 -4.17 -11.25
C ILE A 31 -3.13 -4.79 -11.45
N GLU A 32 -4.18 -4.00 -11.28
CA GLU A 32 -5.55 -4.49 -11.15
C GLU A 32 -6.59 -3.47 -11.61
N GLN A 33 -7.78 -3.96 -11.98
CA GLN A 33 -8.90 -3.10 -12.35
C GLN A 33 -9.17 -2.06 -11.25
N HIS A 34 -9.45 -0.81 -11.63
CA HIS A 34 -9.91 0.23 -10.69
C HIS A 34 -11.13 0.95 -11.28
N GLY A 35 -12.12 0.15 -11.66
CA GLY A 35 -13.30 0.60 -12.36
C GLY A 35 -13.00 1.23 -13.73
N PRO A 36 -13.98 1.98 -14.27
CA PRO A 36 -13.85 2.58 -15.60
C PRO A 36 -13.00 3.85 -15.63
N HIS A 37 -12.67 4.45 -14.47
CA HIS A 37 -12.09 5.79 -14.40
C HIS A 37 -10.61 5.86 -14.03
N LEU A 38 -10.07 4.84 -13.37
CA LEU A 38 -8.66 4.80 -12.96
C LEU A 38 -7.86 3.74 -13.76
N PRO A 39 -6.54 3.95 -13.95
CA PRO A 39 -5.69 3.00 -14.65
C PRO A 39 -5.43 1.73 -13.83
N LEU A 40 -5.04 0.65 -14.52
CA LEU A 40 -4.65 -0.62 -13.88
C LEU A 40 -3.47 -0.49 -12.90
N GLY A 41 -2.64 0.55 -13.06
CA GLY A 41 -1.46 0.79 -12.22
C GLY A 41 -1.71 1.67 -10.99
N THR A 42 -2.97 1.88 -10.58
CA THR A 42 -3.32 2.82 -9.50
C THR A 42 -2.54 2.56 -8.23
N ASP A 43 -2.49 1.31 -7.76
CA ASP A 43 -1.75 0.95 -6.53
C ASP A 43 -0.25 1.21 -6.64
N ALA A 44 0.35 0.88 -7.78
CA ALA A 44 1.77 1.11 -8.01
C ALA A 44 2.10 2.60 -8.05
N ILE A 45 1.28 3.41 -8.73
CA ILE A 45 1.42 4.88 -8.80
C ILE A 45 1.26 5.50 -7.41
N ILE A 46 0.29 5.04 -6.63
CA ILE A 46 0.09 5.51 -5.25
C ILE A 46 1.29 5.16 -4.38
N ALA A 47 1.81 3.92 -4.46
CA ALA A 47 3.00 3.52 -3.73
C ALA A 47 4.22 4.39 -4.10
N GLU A 48 4.47 4.61 -5.38
CA GLU A 48 5.55 5.47 -5.88
C GLU A 48 5.41 6.91 -5.38
N GLY A 49 4.20 7.48 -5.48
CA GLY A 49 3.91 8.84 -5.01
C GLY A 49 4.14 9.01 -3.51
N TYR A 50 3.72 8.04 -2.69
CA TYR A 50 4.01 8.09 -1.25
C TYR A 50 5.50 7.97 -0.97
N LEU A 51 6.24 7.09 -1.65
CA LEU A 51 7.68 6.93 -1.46
C LEU A 51 8.46 8.20 -1.86
N GLU A 52 8.07 8.84 -2.96
CA GLU A 52 8.64 10.14 -3.37
C GLU A 52 8.41 11.19 -2.28
N ARG A 53 7.18 11.27 -1.75
CA ARG A 53 6.88 12.23 -0.70
C ARG A 53 7.61 11.93 0.60
N VAL A 54 7.70 10.66 0.99
CA VAL A 54 8.49 10.21 2.14
C VAL A 54 9.96 10.59 1.96
N ALA A 55 10.55 10.37 0.78
CA ALA A 55 11.94 10.70 0.53
C ALA A 55 12.25 12.20 0.73
N ALA A 56 11.29 13.07 0.45
CA ALA A 56 11.39 14.51 0.70
C ALA A 56 11.24 14.91 2.18
N LEU A 57 10.68 14.04 3.03
CA LEU A 57 10.36 14.31 4.43
C LEU A 57 11.28 13.60 5.43
N VAL A 58 11.99 12.54 5.02
CA VAL A 58 12.92 11.81 5.89
C VAL A 58 14.04 12.75 6.35
N PRO A 59 14.28 12.88 7.68
CA PRO A 59 15.34 13.75 8.21
C PRO A 59 16.72 13.13 8.01
N ASP A 60 17.77 13.95 7.94
CA ASP A 60 19.16 13.49 7.70
C ASP A 60 19.67 12.47 8.73
N ALA A 61 19.14 12.49 9.95
CA ALA A 61 19.50 11.57 11.02
C ALA A 61 18.91 10.15 10.87
N LEU A 62 17.93 9.97 9.96
CA LEU A 62 17.25 8.69 9.76
C LEU A 62 17.73 8.03 8.47
N ASP A 63 18.43 6.92 8.62
CA ASP A 63 18.98 6.15 7.49
C ASP A 63 17.91 5.20 6.93
N VAL A 64 17.41 5.50 5.71
CA VAL A 64 16.35 4.72 5.05
C VAL A 64 16.77 4.26 3.67
N LEU A 65 16.55 2.98 3.37
CA LEU A 65 16.66 2.44 2.00
C LEU A 65 15.31 1.95 1.50
N THR A 66 14.88 2.40 0.33
CA THR A 66 13.66 1.93 -0.32
C THR A 66 13.99 0.90 -1.40
N LEU A 67 13.39 -0.29 -1.30
CA LEU A 67 13.48 -1.30 -2.35
C LEU A 67 12.62 -0.89 -3.56
N PRO A 68 12.87 -1.47 -4.75
CA PRO A 68 11.96 -1.33 -5.88
C PRO A 68 10.53 -1.74 -5.51
N VAL A 69 9.54 -1.01 -6.05
CA VAL A 69 8.13 -1.36 -5.88
C VAL A 69 7.86 -2.72 -6.48
N GLN A 70 7.32 -3.62 -5.67
CA GLN A 70 6.78 -4.89 -6.15
C GLN A 70 5.42 -4.60 -6.78
N ALA A 71 5.45 -4.17 -8.05
CA ALA A 71 4.28 -3.62 -8.74
C ALA A 71 3.18 -4.67 -9.01
N VAL A 72 3.58 -5.91 -9.31
CA VAL A 72 2.63 -7.03 -9.50
C VAL A 72 2.61 -7.86 -8.23
N GLY A 73 1.49 -7.79 -7.50
CA GLY A 73 1.24 -8.52 -6.26
C GLY A 73 0.23 -9.66 -6.44
N LYS A 74 -0.45 -10.02 -5.35
CA LYS A 74 -1.60 -10.92 -5.37
C LYS A 74 -2.87 -10.06 -5.39
N SER A 75 -3.69 -10.26 -6.41
CA SER A 75 -4.89 -9.45 -6.74
C SER A 75 -5.99 -10.31 -7.39
N ASP A 76 -6.07 -11.58 -6.99
CA ASP A 76 -7.03 -12.52 -7.58
C ASP A 76 -8.49 -12.14 -7.30
N GLU A 77 -8.77 -11.31 -6.30
CA GLU A 77 -10.10 -10.68 -6.11
C GLU A 77 -10.59 -9.89 -7.33
N HIS A 78 -9.69 -9.53 -8.25
CA HIS A 78 -9.94 -8.74 -9.45
C HIS A 78 -9.78 -9.53 -10.77
N ASP A 79 -9.55 -10.84 -10.75
CA ASP A 79 -9.26 -11.66 -11.95
C ASP A 79 -10.42 -11.75 -12.96
N SER A 80 -11.65 -11.45 -12.53
CA SER A 80 -12.83 -11.43 -13.42
C SER A 80 -12.85 -10.22 -14.36
N PHE A 81 -11.95 -9.25 -14.16
CA PHE A 81 -11.83 -8.04 -14.96
C PHE A 81 -10.60 -8.10 -15.88
N PRO A 82 -10.72 -7.67 -17.15
CA PRO A 82 -9.61 -7.73 -18.08
C PRO A 82 -8.47 -6.79 -17.66
N GLY A 83 -7.24 -7.28 -17.75
CA GLY A 83 -6.02 -6.49 -17.53
C GLY A 83 -5.35 -6.67 -16.16
N THR A 84 -6.05 -7.27 -15.17
CA THR A 84 -5.45 -7.63 -13.89
C THR A 84 -4.29 -8.60 -14.09
N LEU A 85 -3.14 -8.31 -13.48
CA LEU A 85 -1.97 -9.19 -13.41
C LEU A 85 -1.78 -9.60 -11.95
N SER A 86 -1.94 -10.90 -11.67
CA SER A 86 -1.94 -11.43 -10.31
C SER A 86 -0.95 -12.58 -10.17
N LEU A 87 -0.12 -12.51 -9.12
CA LEU A 87 0.70 -13.63 -8.67
C LEU A 87 -0.14 -14.59 -7.82
N THR A 88 0.19 -15.89 -7.90
CA THR A 88 -0.31 -16.82 -6.90
C THR A 88 0.25 -16.48 -5.52
N THR A 89 -0.49 -16.84 -4.46
CA THR A 89 -0.02 -16.68 -3.08
C THR A 89 1.36 -17.32 -2.87
N ALA A 90 1.59 -18.52 -3.40
CA ALA A 90 2.85 -19.24 -3.25
C ALA A 90 4.01 -18.51 -3.94
N THR A 91 3.77 -17.97 -5.14
CA THR A 91 4.78 -17.20 -5.89
C THR A 91 5.14 -15.91 -5.19
N ALA A 92 4.14 -15.13 -4.76
CA ALA A 92 4.38 -13.87 -4.07
C ALA A 92 5.07 -14.06 -2.71
N LEU A 93 4.66 -15.08 -1.94
CA LEU A 93 5.35 -15.50 -0.71
C LEU A 93 6.82 -15.78 -0.98
N ALA A 94 7.12 -16.67 -1.93
CA ALA A 94 8.49 -17.07 -2.23
C ALA A 94 9.36 -15.87 -2.66
N ALA A 95 8.89 -15.08 -3.62
CA ALA A 95 9.63 -13.94 -4.15
C ALA A 95 9.93 -12.90 -3.07
N TRP A 96 8.93 -12.49 -2.28
CA TRP A 96 9.11 -11.43 -1.28
C TRP A 96 9.86 -11.92 -0.04
N MET A 97 9.77 -13.21 0.29
CA MET A 97 10.66 -13.84 1.28
C MET A 97 12.12 -13.83 0.83
N GLU A 98 12.39 -14.13 -0.44
CA GLU A 98 13.75 -14.12 -0.99
C GLU A 98 14.35 -12.71 -1.02
N ILE A 99 13.54 -11.70 -1.35
CA ILE A 99 13.93 -10.28 -1.25
C ILE A 99 14.26 -9.92 0.20
N GLY A 100 13.38 -10.24 1.16
CA GLY A 100 13.61 -9.99 2.58
C GLY A 100 14.86 -10.70 3.11
N ALA A 101 15.11 -11.93 2.68
CA ALA A 101 16.34 -12.65 2.99
C ALA A 101 17.58 -11.98 2.39
N GLY A 102 17.46 -11.36 1.21
CA GLY A 102 18.51 -10.53 0.60
C GLY A 102 18.86 -9.30 1.43
N VAL A 103 17.84 -8.58 1.91
CA VAL A 103 18.00 -7.44 2.83
C VAL A 103 18.70 -7.86 4.13
N HIS A 104 18.28 -8.99 4.70
CA HIS A 104 18.94 -9.55 5.89
C HIS A 104 20.41 -9.91 5.62
N ARG A 105 20.72 -10.58 4.50
CA ARG A 105 22.10 -10.94 4.12
C ARG A 105 23.00 -9.72 3.92
N ALA A 106 22.44 -8.59 3.52
CA ALA A 106 23.16 -7.32 3.42
C ALA A 106 23.44 -6.68 4.79
N GLY A 107 23.03 -7.30 5.90
CA GLY A 107 23.29 -6.83 7.27
C GLY A 107 22.22 -5.90 7.82
N CYS A 108 21.06 -5.77 7.16
CA CYS A 108 19.96 -4.92 7.64
C CYS A 108 18.99 -5.72 8.53
N PRO A 109 18.87 -5.40 9.83
CA PRO A 109 18.03 -6.15 10.75
C PRO A 109 16.59 -5.62 10.83
N LYS A 110 16.26 -4.53 10.11
CA LYS A 110 14.97 -3.84 10.19
C LYS A 110 14.35 -3.67 8.80
N LEU A 111 13.14 -4.21 8.64
CA LEU A 111 12.37 -4.16 7.40
C LEU A 111 10.95 -3.66 7.67
N VAL A 112 10.49 -2.68 6.90
CA VAL A 112 9.09 -2.24 6.87
C VAL A 112 8.49 -2.64 5.54
N ILE A 113 7.44 -3.45 5.56
CA ILE A 113 6.67 -3.82 4.37
C ILE A 113 5.40 -2.97 4.35
N VAL A 114 5.24 -2.14 3.33
CA VAL A 114 4.09 -1.24 3.19
C VAL A 114 3.33 -1.54 1.91
N THR A 115 2.02 -1.72 2.02
CA THR A 115 1.15 -1.99 0.86
C THR A 115 0.25 -0.81 0.49
N SER A 116 0.08 -0.56 -0.80
CA SER A 116 -1.01 0.26 -1.35
C SER A 116 -2.24 -0.57 -1.71
N HIS A 117 -2.09 -1.88 -1.90
CA HIS A 117 -3.18 -2.79 -2.26
C HIS A 117 -3.66 -3.61 -1.04
N GLY A 118 -4.97 -3.68 -0.83
CA GLY A 118 -5.59 -4.35 0.32
C GLY A 118 -5.33 -5.86 0.37
N GLY A 119 -5.43 -6.56 -0.76
CA GLY A 119 -5.30 -8.03 -0.87
C GLY A 119 -3.94 -8.59 -0.45
N ASN A 120 -2.90 -7.75 -0.49
CA ASN A 120 -1.56 -8.12 -0.02
C ASN A 120 -1.44 -8.15 1.52
N SER A 121 -2.40 -7.63 2.28
CA SER A 121 -2.29 -7.45 3.75
C SER A 121 -1.99 -8.75 4.50
N ALA A 122 -2.75 -9.82 4.24
CA ALA A 122 -2.52 -11.10 4.93
C ALA A 122 -1.20 -11.76 4.51
N LEU A 123 -0.81 -11.54 3.25
CA LEU A 123 0.41 -12.07 2.67
C LEU A 123 1.67 -11.46 3.32
N ILE A 124 1.70 -10.13 3.49
CA ILE A 124 2.85 -9.45 4.13
C ILE A 124 2.98 -9.81 5.61
N ASP A 125 1.87 -10.06 6.31
CA ASP A 125 1.90 -10.49 7.72
C ASP A 125 2.55 -11.88 7.87
N LEU A 126 2.27 -12.82 6.95
CA LEU A 126 2.94 -14.12 6.90
C LEU A 126 4.45 -13.99 6.64
N ILE A 127 4.83 -13.14 5.69
CA ILE A 127 6.24 -12.86 5.36
C ILE A 127 6.98 -12.29 6.58
N ALA A 128 6.36 -11.35 7.30
CA ALA A 128 6.94 -10.74 8.48
C ALA A 128 7.20 -11.76 9.59
N GLY A 129 6.23 -12.64 9.87
CA GLY A 129 6.39 -13.72 10.85
C GLY A 129 7.52 -14.68 10.47
N GLU A 130 7.59 -15.08 9.20
CA GLU A 130 8.59 -16.03 8.69
C GLU A 130 10.02 -15.44 8.70
N LEU A 131 10.20 -14.19 8.25
CA LEU A 131 11.49 -13.50 8.31
C LEU A 131 11.96 -13.28 9.76
N ARG A 132 11.05 -12.94 10.66
CA ARG A 132 11.36 -12.82 12.09
C ARG A 132 11.80 -14.17 12.67
N GLY A 133 11.04 -15.24 12.39
CA GLY A 133 11.34 -16.58 12.89
C GLY A 133 12.67 -17.14 12.38
N ARG A 134 12.99 -16.93 11.11
CA ARG A 134 14.20 -17.48 10.47
C ARG A 134 15.46 -16.68 10.72
N PHE A 135 15.36 -15.36 10.76
CA PHE A 135 16.52 -14.46 10.72
C PHE A 135 16.61 -13.52 11.93
N GLY A 136 15.62 -13.52 12.82
CA GLY A 136 15.54 -12.54 13.92
C GLY A 136 15.33 -11.10 13.43
N THR A 137 15.04 -10.88 12.15
CA THR A 137 14.82 -9.54 11.58
C THR A 137 13.56 -8.93 12.20
N VAL A 138 13.64 -7.66 12.61
CA VAL A 138 12.47 -6.87 13.00
C VAL A 138 11.71 -6.55 11.71
N VAL A 139 10.52 -7.12 11.53
CA VAL A 139 9.68 -6.85 10.36
C VAL A 139 8.37 -6.22 10.79
N VAL A 140 8.08 -5.03 10.27
CA VAL A 140 6.84 -4.28 10.53
C VAL A 140 6.02 -4.23 9.25
N THR A 141 4.72 -4.51 9.35
CA THR A 141 3.79 -4.45 8.22
C THR A 141 2.79 -3.32 8.40
N THR A 142 2.48 -2.61 7.33
CA THR A 142 1.40 -1.62 7.31
C THR A 142 0.85 -1.41 5.90
N SER A 143 -0.15 -0.56 5.80
CA SER A 143 -0.70 -0.07 4.53
C SER A 143 -0.90 1.43 4.65
N TRP A 144 -0.87 2.17 3.55
CA TRP A 144 -1.04 3.63 3.59
C TRP A 144 -2.35 4.04 4.29
N SER A 145 -3.44 3.30 4.06
CA SER A 145 -4.74 3.56 4.71
C SER A 145 -4.74 3.36 6.23
N ARG A 146 -3.89 2.47 6.77
CA ARG A 146 -3.74 2.24 8.23
C ARG A 146 -3.07 3.42 8.94
N LEU A 147 -2.40 4.32 8.21
CA LEU A 147 -1.82 5.54 8.76
C LEU A 147 -2.85 6.67 8.93
N GLY A 148 -4.09 6.41 8.50
CA GLY A 148 -5.21 7.32 8.62
C GLY A 148 -5.19 8.44 7.57
N TYR A 149 -6.15 9.35 7.72
CA TYR A 149 -6.32 10.53 6.88
C TYR A 149 -6.45 11.76 7.78
N PRO A 150 -6.26 12.99 7.25
CA PRO A 150 -6.57 14.20 7.99
C PRO A 150 -8.04 14.21 8.47
N ASP A 151 -8.26 14.63 9.71
CA ASP A 151 -9.57 14.65 10.34
C ASP A 151 -10.59 15.45 9.51
N GLY A 152 -11.75 14.84 9.24
CA GLY A 152 -12.84 15.46 8.50
C GLY A 152 -12.61 15.64 7.00
N LEU A 153 -11.45 15.23 6.46
CA LEU A 153 -11.14 15.40 5.04
C LEU A 153 -11.87 14.38 4.16
N VAL A 154 -11.99 13.13 4.63
CA VAL A 154 -12.69 12.06 3.94
C VAL A 154 -13.94 11.68 4.75
N PRO A 155 -15.14 11.62 4.13
CA PRO A 155 -16.34 11.16 4.84
C PRO A 155 -16.17 9.76 5.44
N GLU A 156 -16.64 9.56 6.67
CA GLU A 156 -16.50 8.28 7.38
C GLU A 156 -17.11 7.10 6.61
N ASP A 157 -18.23 7.32 5.93
CA ASP A 157 -18.88 6.31 5.10
C ASP A 157 -17.99 5.89 3.93
N GLU A 158 -17.24 6.82 3.33
CA GLU A 158 -16.30 6.50 2.25
C GLU A 158 -15.11 5.71 2.79
N ILE A 159 -14.56 6.09 3.95
CA ILE A 159 -13.50 5.32 4.61
C ILE A 159 -13.97 3.89 4.91
N ARG A 160 -15.23 3.74 5.34
CA ARG A 160 -15.79 2.46 5.76
C ARG A 160 -16.20 1.56 4.60
N HIS A 161 -16.78 2.13 3.55
CA HIS A 161 -17.44 1.38 2.47
C HIS A 161 -16.78 1.52 1.11
N GLY A 162 -16.04 2.61 0.87
CA GLY A 162 -15.34 2.95 -0.37
C GLY A 162 -13.98 2.26 -0.47
N ILE A 163 -14.00 0.92 -0.48
CA ILE A 163 -12.79 0.11 -0.29
C ILE A 163 -11.96 -0.10 -1.56
N HIS A 164 -12.44 0.31 -2.74
CA HIS A 164 -11.73 0.08 -4.02
C HIS A 164 -12.16 1.05 -5.13
N ALA A 165 -11.23 1.73 -5.79
CA ALA A 165 -11.46 2.78 -6.78
C ALA A 165 -12.47 3.87 -6.35
N GLY A 166 -12.55 4.08 -5.03
CA GLY A 166 -13.43 5.07 -4.39
C GLY A 166 -12.86 6.49 -4.46
N GLY A 167 -13.43 7.38 -3.66
CA GLY A 167 -13.02 8.78 -3.55
C GLY A 167 -11.57 8.94 -3.11
N ILE A 168 -11.07 8.05 -2.25
CA ILE A 168 -9.71 8.11 -1.70
C ILE A 168 -8.65 7.90 -2.80
N GLU A 169 -8.73 6.79 -3.52
CA GLU A 169 -7.78 6.49 -4.61
C GLU A 169 -7.95 7.44 -5.79
N THR A 170 -9.18 7.85 -6.08
CA THR A 170 -9.46 8.85 -7.11
C THR A 170 -8.79 10.19 -6.77
N ALA A 171 -8.88 10.63 -5.51
CA ALA A 171 -8.22 11.85 -5.05
C ALA A 171 -6.69 11.75 -5.17
N LEU A 172 -6.09 10.64 -4.71
CA LEU A 172 -4.65 10.39 -4.82
C LEU A 172 -4.20 10.41 -6.28
N MET A 173 -4.94 9.74 -7.17
CA MET A 173 -4.64 9.72 -8.60
C MET A 173 -4.79 11.09 -9.27
N LEU A 174 -5.77 11.90 -8.88
CA LEU A 174 -5.91 13.28 -9.35
C LEU A 174 -4.74 14.17 -8.91
N ALA A 175 -4.14 13.90 -7.75
CA ALA A 175 -2.95 14.61 -7.28
C ALA A 175 -1.65 14.14 -7.97
N LEU A 176 -1.52 12.84 -8.21
CA LEU A 176 -0.28 12.22 -8.71
C LEU A 176 -0.20 12.15 -10.24
N ARG A 177 -1.27 11.69 -10.89
CA ARG A 177 -1.35 11.40 -12.33
C ARG A 177 -2.74 11.75 -12.88
N PRO A 178 -3.15 13.02 -12.82
CA PRO A 178 -4.46 13.45 -13.32
C PRO A 178 -4.67 13.15 -14.81
N ASP A 179 -3.58 13.05 -15.58
CA ASP A 179 -3.58 12.69 -17.00
C ASP A 179 -4.10 11.26 -17.28
N LEU A 180 -4.08 10.38 -16.27
CA LEU A 180 -4.56 9.01 -16.37
C LEU A 180 -5.99 8.82 -15.84
N VAL A 181 -6.59 9.84 -15.23
CA VAL A 181 -7.95 9.76 -14.69
C VAL A 181 -8.96 10.08 -15.80
N ARG A 182 -9.87 9.15 -16.09
CA ARG A 182 -11.00 9.36 -17.03
C ARG A 182 -12.14 10.04 -16.28
N THR A 183 -12.08 11.36 -16.19
CA THR A 183 -13.02 12.18 -15.41
C THR A 183 -14.48 11.99 -15.84
N GLU A 184 -14.73 11.68 -17.11
CA GLU A 184 -16.05 11.36 -17.66
C GLU A 184 -16.67 10.07 -17.09
N HIS A 185 -15.88 9.22 -16.43
CA HIS A 185 -16.31 7.97 -15.81
C HIS A 185 -16.36 8.04 -14.28
N VAL A 186 -15.93 9.15 -13.68
CA VAL A 186 -15.97 9.38 -12.24
C VAL A 186 -17.42 9.57 -11.77
N ARG A 187 -17.86 8.72 -10.85
CA ARG A 187 -19.24 8.73 -10.31
C ARG A 187 -19.31 8.02 -8.95
N ASN A 188 -20.51 7.97 -8.38
CA ASN A 188 -20.77 7.12 -7.22
C ASN A 188 -21.02 5.67 -7.64
N PHE A 189 -20.16 4.74 -7.22
CA PHE A 189 -20.32 3.30 -7.39
C PHE A 189 -20.83 2.71 -6.08
N GLN A 190 -22.15 2.73 -5.90
CA GLN A 190 -22.79 2.45 -4.61
C GLN A 190 -22.38 1.06 -4.06
N PRO A 191 -21.61 0.99 -2.96
CA PRO A 191 -21.09 -0.27 -2.46
C PRO A 191 -22.18 -1.19 -1.93
N ARG A 192 -22.13 -2.48 -2.27
CA ARG A 192 -22.97 -3.50 -1.60
C ARG A 192 -22.66 -3.62 -0.10
N THR A 193 -21.47 -3.18 0.33
CA THR A 193 -21.06 -3.18 1.75
C THR A 193 -22.01 -2.36 2.64
N VAL A 194 -22.68 -1.34 2.11
CA VAL A 194 -23.72 -0.57 2.82
C VAL A 194 -24.93 -1.45 3.15
N ALA A 195 -25.43 -2.22 2.18
CA ALA A 195 -26.54 -3.14 2.40
C ALA A 195 -26.15 -4.28 3.35
N ILE A 196 -24.92 -4.79 3.22
CA ILE A 196 -24.39 -5.83 4.11
C ILE A 196 -24.35 -5.34 5.56
N GLU A 197 -23.91 -4.11 5.81
CA GLU A 197 -23.90 -3.54 7.15
C GLU A 197 -25.31 -3.40 7.75
N ARG A 198 -26.27 -2.97 6.93
CA ARG A 198 -27.67 -2.85 7.35
C ARG A 198 -28.28 -4.21 7.70
N ASP A 199 -28.03 -5.23 6.89
CA ASP A 199 -28.74 -6.51 6.95
C ASP A 199 -28.07 -7.54 7.86
N PHE A 200 -26.78 -7.39 8.15
CA PHE A 200 -25.99 -8.32 8.97
C PHE A 200 -25.30 -7.61 10.12
N SER A 201 -25.35 -8.17 11.32
CA SER A 201 -24.77 -7.56 12.52
C SER A 201 -23.24 -7.65 12.59
N LEU A 202 -22.65 -8.77 12.12
CA LEU A 202 -21.21 -9.04 12.25
C LEU A 202 -20.47 -9.23 10.92
N LEU A 203 -21.17 -9.73 9.90
CA LEU A 203 -20.58 -10.05 8.60
C LEU A 203 -20.23 -8.77 7.83
N ARG A 204 -19.00 -8.64 7.33
CA ARG A 204 -18.49 -7.47 6.59
C ARG A 204 -17.53 -7.91 5.48
N ALA A 205 -17.27 -7.03 4.50
CA ALA A 205 -16.17 -7.21 3.54
C ALA A 205 -14.78 -6.90 4.14
N GLY A 206 -14.75 -6.58 5.43
CA GLY A 206 -13.59 -6.31 6.26
C GLY A 206 -13.88 -6.71 7.71
N ARG A 207 -13.56 -5.85 8.68
CA ARG A 207 -13.80 -6.14 10.10
C ARG A 207 -15.28 -5.91 10.48
N PRO A 208 -15.83 -6.57 11.52
CA PRO A 208 -15.13 -7.49 12.44
C PRO A 208 -15.02 -8.95 11.94
N ALA A 209 -15.92 -9.42 11.08
CA ALA A 209 -15.86 -10.76 10.49
C ALA A 209 -15.90 -10.67 8.95
N ALA A 210 -14.73 -10.77 8.34
CA ALA A 210 -14.56 -10.66 6.90
C ALA A 210 -15.00 -11.96 6.20
N PHE A 211 -15.80 -11.85 5.15
CA PHE A 211 -15.90 -12.90 4.13
C PHE A 211 -14.92 -12.64 3.00
N ALA A 212 -14.50 -13.69 2.30
CA ALA A 212 -13.73 -13.54 1.07
C ALA A 212 -14.66 -13.12 -0.07
N TRP A 213 -14.24 -12.14 -0.87
CA TRP A 213 -15.06 -11.55 -1.93
C TRP A 213 -14.24 -11.39 -3.22
N LYS A 214 -14.96 -11.38 -4.35
CA LYS A 214 -14.49 -10.84 -5.63
C LYS A 214 -15.06 -9.43 -5.82
N ALA A 215 -14.37 -8.56 -6.55
CA ALA A 215 -14.82 -7.17 -6.69
C ALA A 215 -16.24 -7.05 -7.27
N GLU A 216 -16.61 -7.94 -8.20
CA GLU A 216 -17.96 -8.04 -8.76
C GLU A 216 -19.04 -8.46 -7.76
N ASP A 217 -18.67 -9.10 -6.63
CA ASP A 217 -19.62 -9.39 -5.55
C ASP A 217 -20.12 -8.11 -4.86
N LEU A 218 -19.27 -7.08 -4.85
CA LEU A 218 -19.48 -5.82 -4.14
C LEU A 218 -19.96 -4.69 -5.05
N HIS A 219 -19.56 -4.69 -6.32
CA HIS A 219 -20.13 -3.84 -7.37
C HIS A 219 -19.79 -4.36 -8.78
N ALA A 220 -20.76 -4.38 -9.70
CA ALA A 220 -20.61 -4.97 -11.02
C ALA A 220 -19.54 -4.32 -11.93
N SER A 221 -19.17 -3.06 -11.65
CA SER A 221 -18.10 -2.37 -12.39
C SER A 221 -16.71 -2.54 -11.80
N GLY A 222 -16.58 -3.27 -10.69
CA GLY A 222 -15.32 -3.46 -9.96
C GLY A 222 -14.90 -2.28 -9.07
N ALA A 223 -15.32 -1.05 -9.36
CA ALA A 223 -15.20 0.09 -8.44
C ALA A 223 -16.27 0.06 -7.33
N ILE A 224 -15.86 0.39 -6.11
CA ILE A 224 -16.61 0.30 -4.85
C ILE A 224 -16.35 1.57 -4.04
N GLY A 225 -17.23 2.56 -4.16
CA GLY A 225 -17.13 3.83 -3.41
C GLY A 225 -17.59 5.04 -4.22
N HIS A 226 -17.57 6.20 -3.58
CA HIS A 226 -17.99 7.45 -4.19
C HIS A 226 -16.80 8.20 -4.79
N ALA A 227 -16.36 7.77 -5.99
CA ALA A 227 -15.20 8.35 -6.68
C ALA A 227 -15.30 9.86 -6.90
N ALA A 228 -16.50 10.41 -7.09
CA ALA A 228 -16.72 11.85 -7.27
C ALA A 228 -16.44 12.71 -6.03
N LEU A 229 -16.20 12.11 -4.85
CA LEU A 229 -15.68 12.83 -3.68
C LEU A 229 -14.20 13.20 -3.83
N GLY A 230 -13.46 12.54 -4.74
CA GLY A 230 -12.04 12.75 -4.88
C GLY A 230 -11.72 14.05 -5.60
N THR A 231 -10.84 14.86 -5.00
CA THR A 231 -10.23 16.03 -5.64
C THR A 231 -8.71 15.98 -5.52
N ALA A 232 -8.00 16.72 -6.37
CA ALA A 232 -6.53 16.78 -6.32
C ALA A 232 -6.03 17.36 -4.98
N GLU A 233 -6.73 18.33 -4.41
CA GLU A 233 -6.40 18.95 -3.12
C GLU A 233 -6.53 17.94 -1.97
N VAL A 234 -7.63 17.16 -1.97
CA VAL A 234 -7.83 16.07 -1.00
C VAL A 234 -6.71 15.03 -1.15
N GLY A 235 -6.38 14.65 -2.38
CA GLY A 235 -5.29 13.71 -2.68
C GLY A 235 -3.94 14.18 -2.15
N ALA A 236 -3.59 15.44 -2.42
CA ALA A 236 -2.34 16.03 -1.96
C ALA A 236 -2.26 16.09 -0.43
N ALA A 237 -3.36 16.43 0.26
CA ALA A 237 -3.42 16.46 1.71
C ALA A 237 -3.29 15.06 2.35
N MET A 238 -3.93 14.04 1.76
CA MET A 238 -3.79 12.65 2.21
C MET A 238 -2.38 12.09 1.95
N LEU A 239 -1.78 12.44 0.81
CA LEU A 239 -0.40 12.06 0.47
C LEU A 239 0.59 12.63 1.49
N GLU A 240 0.45 13.92 1.81
CA GLU A 240 1.25 14.59 2.83
C GLU A 240 1.12 13.94 4.21
N HIS A 241 -0.11 13.71 4.65
CA HIS A 241 -0.42 13.13 5.94
C HIS A 241 0.15 11.72 6.07
N GLY A 242 -0.15 10.83 5.12
CA GLY A 242 0.34 9.46 5.14
C GLY A 242 1.87 9.38 5.09
N ALA A 243 2.52 10.24 4.29
CA ALA A 243 3.98 10.29 4.24
C ALA A 243 4.60 10.73 5.58
N ARG A 244 4.03 11.74 6.26
CA ARG A 244 4.50 12.17 7.60
C ARG A 244 4.35 11.06 8.62
N ARG A 245 3.17 10.43 8.69
CA ARG A 245 2.90 9.31 9.60
C ARG A 245 3.82 8.12 9.32
N PHE A 246 4.18 7.88 8.07
CA PHE A 246 5.13 6.84 7.72
C PHE A 246 6.57 7.19 8.13
N VAL A 247 7.02 8.44 7.96
CA VAL A 247 8.34 8.89 8.46
C VAL A 247 8.43 8.76 9.99
N GLU A 248 7.36 9.08 10.71
CA GLU A 248 7.27 8.86 12.16
C GLU A 248 7.44 7.38 12.50
N LEU A 249 6.73 6.48 11.80
CA LEU A 249 6.89 5.03 11.96
C LEU A 249 8.33 4.57 11.68
N LEU A 250 8.97 5.05 10.61
CA LEU A 250 10.36 4.72 10.30
C LEU A 250 11.31 5.17 11.42
N GLY A 251 11.05 6.35 12.00
CA GLY A 251 11.76 6.85 13.17
C GLY A 251 11.59 5.96 14.40
N GLU A 252 10.39 5.45 14.67
CA GLU A 252 10.13 4.49 15.75
C GLU A 252 10.87 3.16 15.50
N VAL A 253 10.74 2.59 14.31
CA VAL A 253 11.43 1.35 13.91
C VAL A 253 12.94 1.48 14.05
N SER A 254 13.52 2.61 13.67
CA SER A 254 14.97 2.85 13.77
C SER A 254 15.51 2.74 15.20
N ARG A 255 14.68 3.08 16.22
CA ARG A 255 15.04 3.05 17.64
C ARG A 255 14.54 1.81 18.38
N PHE A 256 13.67 1.03 17.75
CA PHE A 256 13.07 -0.16 18.34
C PHE A 256 14.09 -1.33 18.42
N GLU A 257 14.11 -2.02 19.55
CA GLU A 257 14.94 -3.21 19.81
C GLU A 257 14.04 -4.33 20.39
N LEU A 258 14.32 -5.58 20.04
CA LEU A 258 13.60 -6.78 20.47
C LEU A 258 14.47 -7.70 21.32
#